data_AF-A0A2H5VEU0-F1
#
_entry.id   AF-A0A2H5VEU0-F1
#
_cell.length_a   1.000
_cell.length_b   1.000
_cell.length_c   1.000
_cell.angle_alpha   90.00
_cell.angle_beta   90.00
_cell.angle_gamma   90.00
#
_symmetry.space_group_name_H-M   'P 1'
#
loop_
_entity.id
_entity.type
_entity.pdbx_description
1 polymer ?
#
loop_
_entity_poly.entity_id
_entity_poly.type
_entity_poly.pdbx_seq_one_letter_code
_entity_poly.pdbx_strand_id
1 'polypeptide(L)'
;MINLIILWIHLFSAIIFVGGSFFIWLILVPSSREIFKDERERTLFIGKVAKRFGKLVNLSLIILLSTGVYNLTWYLPSFDLLQPSARFLLIKLILVILMLFLIYLHNFYFGKKIVKLAKEGKMEEITNIRRISRKIAYLNLIILALITFFATLL
;
A
#
# COMPACT_ATOMS: atom_id res chain seq x y z
N MET A 1 -23.16 -9.03 16.64
CA MET A 1 -23.00 -9.61 15.28
C MET A 1 -22.48 -8.60 14.26
N ILE A 2 -23.05 -7.39 14.16
CA ILE A 2 -22.63 -6.36 13.19
C ILE A 2 -21.14 -6.01 13.30
N ASN A 3 -20.61 -5.82 14.51
CA ASN A 3 -19.19 -5.51 14.74
C ASN A 3 -18.25 -6.59 14.15
N LEU A 4 -18.61 -7.87 14.32
CA LEU A 4 -17.80 -8.99 13.82
C LEU A 4 -17.82 -9.05 12.29
N ILE A 5 -18.96 -8.76 11.67
CA ILE A 5 -19.07 -8.70 10.20
C ILE A 5 -18.21 -7.56 9.66
N ILE A 6 -18.28 -6.38 10.27
CA ILE A 6 -17.47 -5.21 9.85
C ILE A 6 -15.98 -5.47 10.07
N LEU A 7 -15.60 -6.09 11.18
CA LEU A 7 -14.22 -6.49 11.43
C LEU A 7 -13.75 -7.52 10.40
N TRP A 8 -14.57 -8.52 10.07
CA TRP A 8 -14.25 -9.50 9.04
C TRP A 8 -14.04 -8.84 7.67
N ILE A 9 -14.91 -7.90 7.27
CA ILE A 9 -14.76 -7.11 6.03
C ILE A 9 -13.45 -6.30 6.05
N HIS A 10 -13.14 -5.67 7.19
CA HIS A 10 -11.89 -4.91 7.37
C HIS A 10 -10.66 -5.81 7.18
N LEU A 11 -10.62 -6.96 7.86
CA LEU A 11 -9.51 -7.91 7.78
C LEU A 11 -9.38 -8.52 6.39
N PHE A 12 -10.49 -8.89 5.75
CA PHE A 12 -10.47 -9.42 4.39
C PHE A 12 -9.93 -8.39 3.38
N SER A 13 -10.36 -7.13 3.51
CA SER A 13 -9.82 -6.02 2.70
C SER A 13 -8.33 -5.79 2.97
N ALA A 14 -7.89 -5.94 4.23
CA ALA A 14 -6.48 -5.86 4.61
C ALA A 14 -5.67 -6.98 3.96
N ILE A 15 -6.18 -8.22 3.94
CA ILE A 15 -5.51 -9.36 3.29
C ILE A 15 -5.29 -9.10 1.80
N ILE A 16 -6.30 -8.62 1.08
CA ILE A 16 -6.18 -8.28 -0.35
C ILE A 16 -5.14 -7.19 -0.56
N PHE A 17 -5.21 -6.12 0.24
CA PHE A 17 -4.36 -4.96 0.06
C PHE A 17 -2.91 -5.24 0.45
N VAL A 18 -2.67 -5.80 1.64
CA VAL A 18 -1.34 -6.16 2.15
C VAL A 18 -0.74 -7.27 1.29
N GLY A 19 -1.46 -8.39 1.13
CA GLY A 19 -0.98 -9.53 0.34
C GLY A 19 -0.65 -9.15 -1.11
N GLY A 20 -1.54 -8.39 -1.77
CA GLY A 20 -1.29 -7.90 -3.12
C GLY A 20 -0.08 -6.97 -3.20
N SER A 21 0.10 -6.08 -2.21
CA SER A 21 1.25 -5.18 -2.14
C SER A 21 2.58 -5.93 -2.05
N PHE A 22 2.65 -6.93 -1.16
CA PHE A 22 3.83 -7.79 -1.01
C PHE A 22 4.08 -8.62 -2.27
N PHE A 23 3.04 -9.24 -2.84
CA PHE A 23 3.15 -10.02 -4.07
C PHE A 23 3.73 -9.20 -5.23
N ILE A 24 3.24 -7.97 -5.45
CA ILE A 24 3.72 -7.12 -6.54
C ILE A 24 5.22 -6.86 -6.41
N TRP A 25 5.69 -6.49 -5.22
CA TRP A 25 7.07 -6.02 -5.04
C TRP A 25 8.09 -7.13 -4.80
N LEU A 26 7.70 -8.21 -4.12
CA LEU A 26 8.61 -9.31 -3.78
C LEU A 26 8.63 -10.40 -4.84
N ILE A 27 7.56 -10.55 -5.63
CA ILE A 27 7.43 -11.63 -6.60
C ILE A 27 7.32 -11.05 -8.02
N LEU A 28 6.25 -10.32 -8.34
CA LEU A 28 5.98 -9.91 -9.71
C LEU A 28 7.06 -8.98 -10.30
N VAL A 29 7.50 -7.97 -9.55
CA VAL A 29 8.53 -7.03 -10.03
C VAL A 29 9.88 -7.72 -10.24
N PRO A 30 10.41 -8.55 -9.31
CA PRO A 30 11.61 -9.34 -9.54
C PRO A 30 11.47 -10.31 -10.72
N SER A 31 10.44 -11.16 -10.73
CA SER A 31 10.26 -12.16 -11.79
C SER A 31 10.10 -11.54 -13.18
N SER A 32 9.53 -10.34 -13.28
CA SER A 32 9.44 -9.64 -14.56
C SER A 32 10.81 -9.38 -15.20
N ARG A 33 11.89 -9.29 -14.42
CA ARG A 33 13.26 -9.05 -14.95
C ARG A 33 13.82 -10.26 -15.67
N GLU A 34 13.37 -11.46 -15.31
CA GLU A 34 13.79 -12.72 -15.93
C GLU A 34 12.98 -13.01 -17.20
N ILE A 35 11.75 -12.51 -17.27
CA ILE A 35 10.83 -12.73 -18.40
C ILE A 35 11.12 -11.79 -19.57
N PHE A 36 11.33 -10.50 -19.29
CA PHE A 36 11.45 -9.47 -20.32
C PHE A 36 12.91 -9.10 -20.58
N LYS A 37 13.35 -9.24 -21.84
CA LYS A 37 14.67 -8.78 -22.31
C LYS A 37 14.70 -7.28 -22.55
N ASP A 38 13.60 -6.69 -23.04
CA ASP A 38 13.47 -5.24 -23.20
C ASP A 38 12.88 -4.57 -21.94
N GLU A 39 13.65 -3.65 -21.36
CA GLU A 39 13.28 -2.85 -20.21
C GLU A 39 12.01 -1.99 -20.45
N ARG A 40 11.81 -1.51 -21.69
CA ARG A 40 10.65 -0.72 -22.08
C ARG A 40 9.38 -1.56 -22.01
N GLU A 41 9.41 -2.74 -22.64
CA GLU A 41 8.29 -3.70 -22.59
C GLU A 41 7.97 -4.10 -21.15
N ARG A 42 9.00 -4.43 -20.35
CA ARG A 42 8.81 -4.75 -18.92
C ARG A 42 8.10 -3.63 -18.17
N THR A 43 8.49 -2.37 -18.44
CA THR A 43 7.93 -1.21 -17.76
C THR A 43 6.47 -0.98 -18.14
N LEU A 44 6.13 -1.16 -19.42
CA LEU A 44 4.75 -1.08 -19.88
C LEU A 44 3.89 -2.20 -19.30
N PHE A 45 4.45 -3.41 -19.19
CA PHE A 45 3.80 -4.55 -18.53
C PHE A 45 3.53 -4.25 -17.04
N ILE A 46 4.55 -3.89 -16.26
CA ILE A 46 4.40 -3.51 -14.85
C ILE A 46 3.39 -2.37 -14.71
N GLY A 47 3.46 -1.35 -15.59
CA GLY A 47 2.52 -0.24 -15.59
C GLY A 47 1.06 -0.66 -15.80
N LYS A 48 0.80 -1.63 -16.70
CA LYS A 48 -0.54 -2.19 -16.92
C LYS A 48 -1.02 -2.96 -15.69
N VAL A 49 -0.18 -3.81 -15.11
CA VAL A 49 -0.50 -4.56 -13.88
C VAL A 49 -0.78 -3.61 -12.72
N ALA A 50 0.11 -2.64 -12.49
CA ALA A 50 -0.04 -1.63 -11.44
C ALA A 50 -1.31 -0.80 -11.61
N LYS A 51 -1.70 -0.44 -12.85
CA LYS A 51 -2.97 0.24 -13.11
C LYS A 51 -4.18 -0.61 -12.76
N ARG A 52 -4.14 -1.92 -13.04
CA ARG A 52 -5.23 -2.86 -12.71
C ARG A 52 -5.31 -3.09 -11.19
N PHE A 53 -4.18 -3.39 -10.56
CA PHE A 53 -4.07 -3.56 -9.12
C PHE A 53 -4.45 -2.29 -8.36
N GLY A 54 -4.08 -1.11 -8.87
CA GLY A 54 -4.44 0.18 -8.29
C GLY A 54 -5.94 0.40 -8.11
N LYS A 55 -6.78 -0.18 -8.97
CA LYS A 55 -8.25 -0.16 -8.77
C LYS A 55 -8.67 -0.96 -7.54
N LEU A 56 -8.10 -2.15 -7.36
CA LEU A 56 -8.35 -2.99 -6.18
C LEU A 56 -7.80 -2.35 -4.90
N VAL A 57 -6.61 -1.73 -4.99
CA VAL A 57 -6.03 -0.96 -3.88
C VAL A 57 -6.97 0.17 -3.47
N ASN A 58 -7.41 1.01 -4.40
CA ASN A 58 -8.31 2.12 -4.08
C ASN A 58 -9.62 1.64 -3.44
N LEU A 59 -10.21 0.57 -3.97
CA LEU A 59 -11.43 -0.02 -3.39
C LEU A 59 -11.16 -0.56 -1.97
N SER A 60 -10.07 -1.29 -1.79
CA SER A 60 -9.69 -1.84 -0.48
C SER A 60 -9.41 -0.73 0.53
N LEU A 61 -8.75 0.36 0.11
CA LEU A 61 -8.49 1.51 0.97
C LEU A 61 -9.78 2.21 1.42
N ILE A 62 -10.75 2.40 0.52
CA ILE A 62 -12.06 2.96 0.90
C ILE A 62 -12.71 2.10 1.98
N ILE A 63 -12.77 0.77 1.76
CA ILE A 63 -13.36 -0.16 2.72
C ILE A 63 -12.59 -0.14 4.04
N LEU A 64 -11.25 -0.20 4.00
CA LEU A 64 -10.39 -0.19 5.19
C LEU A 64 -10.55 1.07 6.02
N LEU A 65 -10.66 2.23 5.37
CA LEU A 65 -10.85 3.51 6.07
C LEU A 65 -12.24 3.60 6.70
N SER A 66 -13.30 3.29 5.94
CA SER A 66 -14.67 3.32 6.46
C SER A 66 -14.87 2.34 7.61
N THR A 67 -14.42 1.09 7.44
CA THR A 67 -14.53 0.06 8.49
C THR A 67 -13.56 0.31 9.64
N GLY A 68 -12.39 0.91 9.40
CA GLY A 68 -11.44 1.30 10.44
C GLY A 68 -11.98 2.40 11.35
N VAL A 69 -12.64 3.41 10.78
CA VAL A 69 -13.35 4.45 11.56
C VAL A 69 -14.48 3.85 12.38
N TYR A 70 -15.26 2.92 11.81
CA TYR A 70 -16.27 2.20 12.58
C TYR A 70 -15.64 1.40 13.73
N ASN A 71 -14.56 0.68 13.44
CA ASN A 71 -13.88 -0.14 14.46
C ASN A 71 -13.36 0.70 15.62
N LEU A 72 -12.93 1.94 15.37
CA LEU A 72 -12.52 2.86 16.41
C LEU A 72 -13.57 3.03 17.52
N THR A 73 -14.86 3.04 17.17
CA THR A 73 -15.96 3.32 18.12
C THR A 73 -16.08 2.32 19.26
N TRP A 74 -15.55 1.11 19.10
CA TRP A 74 -15.62 0.06 20.12
C TRP A 74 -14.23 -0.42 20.60
N TYR A 75 -13.15 -0.10 19.87
CA TYR A 75 -11.77 -0.26 20.37
C TYR A 75 -11.32 0.91 21.27
N LEU A 76 -11.87 2.12 21.10
CA LEU A 76 -11.69 3.24 22.03
C LEU A 76 -13.07 3.69 22.56
N PRO A 77 -13.57 3.07 23.64
CA PRO A 77 -14.72 3.62 24.37
C PRO A 77 -14.36 4.93 25.10
N SER A 78 -13.07 5.18 25.38
CA SER A 78 -12.56 6.41 26.00
C SER A 78 -11.21 6.82 25.42
N PHE A 79 -10.98 8.12 25.22
CA PHE A 79 -9.71 8.70 24.74
C PHE A 79 -8.66 8.86 25.86
N ASP A 80 -8.48 7.82 26.68
CA ASP A 80 -7.43 7.84 27.71
C ASP A 80 -6.09 7.35 27.14
N LEU A 81 -5.20 8.29 26.82
CA LEU A 81 -3.87 8.01 26.28
C LEU A 81 -2.92 7.32 27.30
N LEU A 82 -3.31 7.24 28.57
CA LEU A 82 -2.59 6.45 29.57
C LEU A 82 -2.76 4.94 29.32
N GLN A 83 -3.83 4.54 28.62
CA GLN A 83 -4.05 3.15 28.25
C GLN A 83 -3.13 2.72 27.08
N PRO A 84 -2.39 1.60 27.19
CA PRO A 84 -1.51 1.12 26.12
C PRO A 84 -2.22 0.89 24.77
N SER A 85 -3.44 0.36 24.80
CA SER A 85 -4.27 0.11 23.60
C SER A 85 -4.57 1.41 22.83
N ALA A 86 -4.91 2.50 23.55
CA ALA A 86 -5.13 3.80 22.95
C ALA A 86 -3.87 4.35 22.26
N ARG A 87 -2.69 4.16 22.86
CA ARG A 87 -1.40 4.54 22.24
C ARG A 87 -1.09 3.74 20.99
N PHE A 88 -1.25 2.41 21.04
CA PHE A 88 -1.01 1.55 19.87
C PHE A 88 -1.95 1.89 18.72
N LEU A 89 -3.21 2.20 19.03
CA LEU A 89 -4.17 2.62 18.03
C LEU A 89 -3.77 3.96 17.39
N LEU A 90 -3.33 4.94 18.19
CA LEU A 90 -2.88 6.23 17.70
C LEU A 90 -1.66 6.07 16.77
N ILE A 91 -0.67 5.25 17.17
CA ILE A 91 0.49 4.92 16.34
C ILE A 91 0.02 4.29 15.02
N LYS A 92 -0.90 3.32 15.07
CA LYS A 92 -1.46 2.69 13.87
C LYS A 92 -2.13 3.72 12.94
N LEU A 93 -2.89 4.67 13.48
CA LEU A 93 -3.53 5.72 12.67
C LEU A 93 -2.50 6.63 11.98
N ILE A 94 -1.45 7.05 12.70
CA ILE A 94 -0.35 7.84 12.10
C ILE A 94 0.33 7.05 10.98
N LEU A 95 0.62 5.77 11.20
CA LEU A 95 1.22 4.91 10.18
C LEU A 95 0.31 4.76 8.95
N VAL A 96 -1.00 4.62 9.14
CA VAL A 96 -1.98 4.57 8.03
C VAL A 96 -1.95 5.88 7.23
N ILE A 97 -1.95 7.04 7.89
CA ILE A 97 -1.87 8.35 7.21
C ILE A 97 -0.56 8.46 6.41
N LEU A 98 0.57 8.10 7.03
CA LEU A 98 1.88 8.11 6.36
C LEU A 98 1.90 7.17 5.14
N MET A 99 1.37 5.96 5.29
CA MET A 99 1.25 4.98 4.22
C MET A 99 0.41 5.52 3.06
N LEU A 100 -0.76 6.12 3.34
CA LEU A 100 -1.60 6.73 2.30
C LEU A 100 -0.85 7.81 1.55
N PHE A 101 -0.17 8.71 2.27
CA PHE A 101 0.65 9.75 1.67
C PHE A 101 1.72 9.16 0.72
N LEU A 102 2.45 8.14 1.17
CA LEU A 102 3.48 7.49 0.35
C LEU A 102 2.90 6.77 -0.87
N ILE A 103 1.76 6.10 -0.76
CA ILE A 103 1.09 5.42 -1.87
C ILE A 103 0.69 6.43 -2.95
N TYR A 104 0.02 7.52 -2.55
CA TYR A 104 -0.44 8.52 -3.50
C TYR A 104 0.74 9.28 -4.12
N LEU A 105 1.75 9.63 -3.33
CA LEU A 105 3.00 10.20 -3.82
C LEU A 105 3.67 9.26 -4.84
N HIS A 106 3.81 7.99 -4.51
CA HIS A 106 4.39 6.96 -5.38
C HIS A 106 3.62 6.84 -6.71
N ASN A 107 2.29 6.70 -6.63
CA ASN A 107 1.45 6.40 -7.78
C ASN A 107 1.28 7.61 -8.71
N PHE A 108 0.99 8.80 -8.16
CA PHE A 108 0.77 10.00 -8.97
C PHE A 108 2.06 10.55 -9.56
N TYR A 109 3.14 10.63 -8.76
CA TYR A 109 4.38 11.24 -9.22
C TYR A 109 5.26 10.24 -9.97
N PHE A 110 5.66 9.15 -9.32
CA PHE A 110 6.66 8.23 -9.87
C PHE A 110 6.05 7.29 -10.92
N GLY A 111 4.91 6.65 -10.61
CA GLY A 111 4.27 5.68 -11.49
C GLY A 111 3.91 6.27 -12.87
N LYS A 112 3.19 7.40 -12.88
CA LYS A 112 2.81 8.08 -14.12
C LYS A 112 4.03 8.59 -14.91
N LYS A 113 5.02 9.17 -14.22
CA LYS A 113 6.24 9.70 -14.86
C LYS A 113 7.08 8.59 -15.50
N ILE A 114 7.27 7.45 -14.82
CA ILE A 114 8.01 6.31 -15.36
C ILE A 114 7.35 5.75 -16.63
N VAL A 115 6.02 5.57 -16.62
CA VAL A 115 5.29 5.06 -17.79
C VAL A 115 5.32 6.07 -18.94
N LYS A 116 5.20 7.37 -18.66
CA LYS A 116 5.28 8.42 -19.68
C LYS A 116 6.66 8.44 -20.35
N LEU A 117 7.73 8.49 -19.57
CA LEU A 117 9.11 8.50 -20.09
C LEU A 117 9.43 7.21 -20.86
N ALA A 118 8.91 6.06 -20.44
CA ALA A 118 9.10 4.80 -21.16
C ALA A 118 8.40 4.80 -22.54
N LYS A 119 7.25 5.46 -22.66
CA LYS A 119 6.59 5.66 -23.96
C LYS A 119 7.41 6.57 -24.86
N GLU A 120 8.01 7.62 -24.30
CA GLU A 120 8.89 8.58 -24.99
C GLU A 120 10.29 8.03 -25.30
N GLY A 121 10.65 6.83 -24.84
CA GLY A 121 11.96 6.21 -25.11
C GLY A 121 13.12 6.76 -24.27
N LYS A 122 12.84 7.63 -23.29
CA LYS A 122 13.86 8.30 -22.45
C LYS A 122 14.33 7.42 -21.28
N MET A 123 14.99 6.31 -21.60
CA MET A 123 15.32 5.28 -20.60
C MET A 123 16.37 5.71 -19.56
N GLU A 124 17.29 6.61 -19.92
CA GLU A 124 18.31 7.13 -19.00
C GLU A 124 17.70 7.87 -17.80
N GLU A 125 16.73 8.77 -18.04
CA GLU A 125 16.04 9.53 -16.99
C GLU A 125 15.23 8.64 -16.03
N ILE A 126 14.77 7.49 -16.51
CA ILE A 126 13.93 6.57 -15.73
C ILE A 126 14.73 5.86 -14.62
N THR A 127 16.03 5.63 -14.82
CA THR A 127 16.85 4.83 -13.90
C THR A 127 16.90 5.43 -12.49
N ASN A 128 17.15 6.74 -12.38
CA ASN A 128 17.20 7.47 -11.11
C ASN A 128 15.83 7.51 -10.43
N ILE A 129 14.78 7.80 -11.20
CA ILE A 129 13.39 7.86 -10.71
C ILE A 129 12.96 6.48 -10.19
N ARG A 130 13.32 5.38 -10.88
CA ARG A 130 13.04 4.01 -10.44
C ARG A 130 13.73 3.67 -9.13
N ARG A 131 14.98 4.10 -8.91
CA ARG A 131 15.70 3.82 -7.66
C ARG A 131 14.98 4.41 -6.45
N ILE A 132 14.54 5.67 -6.57
CA ILE A 132 13.77 6.36 -5.52
C ILE A 132 12.38 5.73 -5.36
N SER A 133 11.69 5.48 -6.48
CA SER A 133 10.38 4.82 -6.51
C SER A 133 10.40 3.47 -5.78
N ARG A 134 11.43 2.64 -6.00
CA ARG A 134 11.62 1.37 -5.27
C ARG A 134 11.81 1.57 -3.78
N LYS A 135 12.66 2.52 -3.36
CA LYS A 135 12.89 2.81 -1.93
C LYS A 135 11.57 3.20 -1.23
N ILE A 136 10.80 4.08 -1.84
CA ILE A 136 9.48 4.51 -1.33
C ILE A 136 8.53 3.31 -1.21
N ALA A 137 8.52 2.43 -2.22
CA ALA A 137 7.68 1.25 -2.19
C ALA A 137 8.05 0.28 -1.06
N TYR A 138 9.34 -0.05 -0.89
CA TYR A 138 9.80 -0.90 0.21
C TYR A 138 9.53 -0.28 1.58
N LEU A 139 9.74 1.04 1.72
CA LEU A 139 9.37 1.75 2.94
C LEU A 139 7.86 1.58 3.23
N ASN A 140 7.02 1.70 2.20
CA ASN A 140 5.58 1.50 2.36
C ASN A 140 5.22 0.06 2.76
N LEU A 141 5.95 -0.96 2.29
CA LEU A 141 5.76 -2.35 2.74
C LEU A 141 6.14 -2.54 4.20
N ILE A 142 7.23 -1.91 4.66
CA ILE A 142 7.63 -1.94 6.07
C ILE A 142 6.54 -1.28 6.93
N ILE A 143 6.03 -0.13 6.51
CA ILE A 143 4.94 0.56 7.22
C ILE A 143 3.68 -0.33 7.26
N LEU A 144 3.33 -1.01 6.16
CA LEU A 144 2.23 -1.97 6.12
C LEU A 144 2.42 -3.10 7.14
N ALA A 145 3.62 -3.69 7.22
CA ALA A 145 3.93 -4.71 8.21
C ALA A 145 3.80 -4.18 9.65
N LEU A 146 4.28 -2.96 9.91
CA LEU A 146 4.12 -2.30 11.20
C LEU A 146 2.65 -2.05 11.54
N ILE A 147 1.83 -1.60 10.59
CA ILE A 147 0.37 -1.42 10.79
C ILE A 147 -0.27 -2.75 11.21
N THR A 148 0.09 -3.85 10.54
CA THR A 148 -0.44 -5.18 10.91
C THR A 148 0.05 -5.66 12.27
N PHE A 149 1.31 -5.38 12.62
CA PHE A 149 1.86 -5.71 13.94
C PHE A 149 1.17 -4.92 15.06
N PHE A 150 1.02 -3.61 14.91
CA PHE A 150 0.27 -2.81 15.90
C PHE A 150 -1.20 -3.20 15.97
N ALA A 151 -1.78 -3.71 14.87
CA ALA A 151 -3.15 -4.22 14.89
C ALA A 151 -3.32 -5.47 15.77
N THR A 152 -2.28 -6.28 15.99
CA THR A 152 -2.36 -7.44 16.89
C THR A 152 -2.18 -7.09 18.36
N LEU A 153 -1.84 -5.83 18.67
CA LEU A 153 -1.65 -5.31 20.03
C LEU A 153 -2.89 -4.57 20.56
N LEU A 154 -4.00 -4.58 19.81
CA LEU A 154 -5.27 -3.91 20.12
C LEU A 154 -6.29 -4.85 20.75
#